data_AF-A0A497Q0Y3-F1
#
_entry.id   AF-A0A497Q0Y3-F1
#
_cell.length_a   1.000
_cell.length_b   1.000
_cell.length_c   1.000
_cell.angle_alpha   90.00
_cell.angle_beta   90.00
_cell.angle_gamma   90.00
#
_symmetry.space_group_name_H-M   'P 1'
#
loop_
_entity.id
_entity.type
_entity.pdbx_description
1 polymer ?
#
loop_
_entity_poly.entity_id
_entity_poly.type
_entity_poly.pdbx_seq_one_letter_code
_entity_poly.pdbx_strand_id
1 'polypeptide(L)'
;MRRRIRDHVSADRYSHLFVTLVLIFNTLLIIYTLIAVTFWMTMSGVGLLDSLPLALYLLPLLIFLPLMIRGFYKERTAASNFMFLLICAGFFALLSLLVRGLIIALAFNLVAMVLLFITGRFRPKGSIRGAGKKGLVYVLLLNLLGLTFPVSVVILGQVPIDAVTVTTPADLVLEVPLATFDFPYTNITPDTALISTLVADRFAVDLRVLTSDASSWTRLGLWLDALNDTALNYSVTLSTDRDAMAGADPDLLGTTSLLENIYEEHNASLTSLRFALDSRNMTRLPDTVLLDMTLSRNEWETLMSRTRNVDLIGFSELMRASLYSIDLAAIETSASSVKEYGASLGFSMGIMVEAFVLDDMQDSDALTMRLCGQTMNTLDLWERKEVLCGRSRFSYEMRGDVGEYLVMSYSSTLGLLGPEWTMRVGVVGNVTDVDGRPNEVYTDVQGFSDDLTRAAGHGVGLITIESLSSLLITSGSGSVSDLRASVDLHDSVVSTYTFRIYAFRAVFVAVDIFDSIML
;
A
#
# COMPACT_ATOMS: atom_id res chain seq x y z
N MET A 1 -34.09 3.67 42.06
CA MET A 1 -32.69 3.17 41.92
C MET A 1 -31.65 4.12 42.51
N ARG A 2 -31.58 5.39 42.07
CA ARG A 2 -30.67 6.45 42.59
C ARG A 2 -30.64 6.62 44.13
N ARG A 3 -31.78 6.56 44.81
CA ARG A 3 -31.84 6.61 46.29
C ARG A 3 -31.28 5.34 46.95
N ARG A 4 -31.59 4.14 46.41
CA ARG A 4 -31.15 2.85 46.98
C ARG A 4 -29.63 2.59 46.89
N ILE A 5 -28.95 3.10 45.86
CA ILE A 5 -27.47 2.94 45.72
C ILE A 5 -26.73 3.90 46.66
N ARG A 6 -27.30 5.09 46.91
CA ARG A 6 -26.72 6.10 47.81
C ARG A 6 -26.73 5.66 49.29
N ASP A 7 -27.67 4.78 49.65
CA ASP A 7 -27.84 4.26 51.01
C ASP A 7 -27.04 2.95 51.25
N HIS A 8 -26.46 2.33 50.20
CA HIS A 8 -25.63 1.13 50.30
C HIS A 8 -24.16 1.39 49.90
N VAL A 9 -23.31 1.60 50.91
CA VAL A 9 -21.86 1.90 50.78
C VAL A 9 -21.09 0.86 49.96
N SER A 10 -21.48 -0.42 50.01
CA SER A 10 -20.86 -1.49 49.23
C SER A 10 -21.10 -1.33 47.72
N ALA A 11 -22.33 -1.02 47.30
CA ALA A 11 -22.68 -0.83 45.88
C ALA A 11 -21.98 0.40 45.26
N ASP A 12 -21.82 1.49 46.03
CA ASP A 12 -21.04 2.68 45.63
C ASP A 12 -19.56 2.30 45.40
N ARG A 13 -18.97 1.49 46.30
CA ARG A 13 -17.59 1.04 46.22
C ARG A 13 -17.31 0.12 45.02
N TYR A 14 -18.20 -0.82 44.73
CA TYR A 14 -18.07 -1.71 43.56
C TYR A 14 -18.19 -0.93 42.24
N SER A 15 -19.13 0.01 42.15
CA SER A 15 -19.30 0.87 40.96
C SER A 15 -18.05 1.70 40.69
N HIS A 16 -17.45 2.25 41.74
CA HIS A 16 -16.20 3.00 41.66
C HIS A 16 -15.01 2.13 41.25
N LEU A 17 -14.89 0.93 41.80
CA LEU A 17 -13.85 -0.02 41.45
C LEU A 17 -13.95 -0.42 39.96
N PHE A 18 -15.16 -0.73 39.49
CA PHE A 18 -15.41 -1.08 38.09
C PHE A 18 -15.01 0.03 37.12
N VAL A 19 -15.48 1.28 37.35
CA VAL A 19 -15.11 2.42 36.50
C VAL A 19 -13.60 2.64 36.51
N THR A 20 -12.93 2.47 37.66
CA THR A 20 -11.48 2.66 37.76
C THR A 20 -10.71 1.58 36.99
N LEU A 21 -11.15 0.32 37.06
CA LEU A 21 -10.55 -0.79 36.31
C LEU A 21 -10.70 -0.57 34.79
N VAL A 22 -11.86 -0.12 34.33
CA VAL A 22 -12.10 0.22 32.91
C VAL A 22 -11.18 1.35 32.45
N LEU A 23 -11.00 2.39 33.26
CA LEU A 23 -10.09 3.50 32.94
C LEU A 23 -8.62 3.06 32.85
N ILE A 24 -8.16 2.25 33.81
CA ILE A 24 -6.79 1.70 33.80
C ILE A 24 -6.58 0.80 32.58
N PHE A 25 -7.55 -0.07 32.29
CA PHE A 25 -7.48 -0.98 31.14
C PHE A 25 -7.41 -0.21 29.81
N ASN A 26 -8.25 0.81 29.64
CA ASN A 26 -8.19 1.71 28.48
C ASN A 26 -6.83 2.43 28.38
N THR A 27 -6.23 2.79 29.51
CA THR A 27 -4.91 3.44 29.54
C THR A 27 -3.84 2.50 29.00
N LEU A 28 -3.82 1.27 29.50
CA LEU A 28 -2.86 0.24 29.11
C LEU A 28 -3.01 -0.11 27.63
N LEU A 29 -4.24 -0.21 27.13
CA LEU A 29 -4.51 -0.44 25.69
C LEU A 29 -3.95 0.69 24.82
N ILE A 30 -4.21 1.95 25.17
CA ILE A 30 -3.70 3.11 24.42
C ILE A 30 -2.16 3.14 24.44
N ILE A 31 -1.54 2.87 25.59
CA ILE A 31 -0.08 2.79 25.72
C ILE A 31 0.47 1.65 24.87
N TYR A 32 -0.15 0.48 24.92
CA TYR A 32 0.26 -0.69 24.15
C TYR A 32 0.19 -0.40 22.65
N THR A 33 -0.93 0.13 22.15
CA THR A 33 -1.07 0.51 20.73
C THR A 33 -0.02 1.53 20.32
N LEU A 34 0.25 2.54 21.16
CA LEU A 34 1.29 3.53 20.89
C LEU A 34 2.67 2.87 20.75
N ILE A 35 3.07 2.07 21.74
CA ILE A 35 4.37 1.41 21.76
C ILE A 35 4.48 0.47 20.57
N ALA A 36 3.44 -0.31 20.28
CA ALA A 36 3.42 -1.27 19.20
C ALA A 36 3.54 -0.56 17.84
N VAL A 37 2.69 0.44 17.54
CA VAL A 37 2.78 1.18 16.27
C VAL A 37 4.12 1.89 16.12
N THR A 38 4.63 2.52 17.19
CA THR A 38 5.94 3.20 17.15
C THR A 38 7.08 2.22 16.91
N PHE A 39 7.06 1.07 17.60
CA PHE A 39 8.05 0.02 17.47
C PHE A 39 8.05 -0.59 16.07
N TRP A 40 6.89 -0.98 15.56
CA TRP A 40 6.75 -1.57 14.23
C TRP A 40 7.09 -0.60 13.11
N MET A 41 6.65 0.67 13.20
CA MET A 41 7.11 1.72 12.27
C MET A 41 8.64 1.85 12.25
N THR A 42 9.26 1.82 13.43
CA THR A 42 10.73 1.88 13.53
C THR A 42 11.40 0.66 12.91
N MET A 43 10.82 -0.53 13.09
CA MET A 43 11.30 -1.76 12.45
C MET A 43 11.11 -1.75 10.93
N SER A 44 10.05 -1.09 10.43
CA SER A 44 9.77 -0.88 9.00
C SER A 44 10.55 0.30 8.39
N GLY A 45 11.61 0.78 9.05
CA GLY A 45 12.53 1.80 8.53
C GLY A 45 12.08 3.25 8.71
N VAL A 46 10.98 3.53 9.42
CA VAL A 46 10.52 4.89 9.73
C VAL A 46 11.28 5.42 10.95
N GLY A 47 11.95 6.56 10.83
CA GLY A 47 12.74 7.13 11.93
C GLY A 47 11.91 7.38 13.20
N LEU A 48 12.55 7.37 14.37
CA LEU A 48 11.89 7.71 15.64
C LEU A 48 11.30 9.13 15.62
N LEU A 49 11.94 10.06 14.91
CA LEU A 49 11.45 11.41 14.71
C LEU A 49 10.22 11.46 13.79
N ASP A 50 10.06 10.48 12.92
CA ASP A 50 8.99 10.37 11.93
C ASP A 50 7.77 9.64 12.49
N SER A 51 7.95 8.86 13.56
CA SER A 51 6.85 8.25 14.34
C SER A 51 6.25 9.18 15.41
N LEU A 52 6.90 10.31 15.70
CA LEU A 52 6.43 11.32 16.64
C LEU A 52 5.04 11.91 16.36
N PRO A 53 4.54 12.07 15.13
CA PRO A 53 3.22 12.69 14.88
C PRO A 53 2.06 11.85 15.42
N LEU A 54 2.13 10.53 15.25
CA LEU A 54 1.17 9.58 15.81
C LEU A 54 1.32 9.52 17.33
N ALA A 55 2.56 9.62 17.81
CA ALA A 55 2.83 9.79 19.22
C ALA A 55 2.29 11.11 19.77
N LEU A 56 2.38 12.24 19.06
CA LEU A 56 1.88 13.57 19.42
C LEU A 56 0.35 13.65 19.36
N TYR A 57 -0.30 12.76 18.59
CA TYR A 57 -1.75 12.58 18.61
C TYR A 57 -2.24 11.85 19.88
N LEU A 58 -1.45 10.90 20.38
CA LEU A 58 -1.79 10.04 21.53
C LEU A 58 -1.15 10.47 22.88
N LEU A 59 -0.02 11.18 22.86
CA LEU A 59 0.65 11.77 24.03
C LEU A 59 -0.28 12.65 24.87
N PRO A 60 -1.15 13.49 24.25
CA PRO A 60 -2.10 14.28 24.99
C PRO A 60 -3.04 13.38 25.77
N LEU A 61 -3.55 12.28 25.20
CA LEU A 61 -4.36 11.30 25.92
C LEU A 61 -3.58 10.76 27.13
N LEU A 62 -2.30 10.40 26.97
CA LEU A 62 -1.44 9.90 28.07
C LEU A 62 -1.12 10.93 29.16
N ILE A 63 -1.10 12.23 28.84
CA ILE A 63 -0.91 13.31 29.82
C ILE A 63 -2.24 13.69 30.50
N PHE A 64 -3.34 13.72 29.73
CA PHE A 64 -4.67 14.04 30.23
C PHE A 64 -5.21 12.93 31.14
N LEU A 65 -4.95 11.66 30.85
CA LEU A 65 -5.48 10.52 31.60
C LEU A 65 -5.11 10.55 33.10
N PRO A 66 -3.83 10.67 33.49
CA PRO A 66 -3.44 10.75 34.89
C PRO A 66 -3.93 12.03 35.56
N LEU A 67 -3.97 13.16 34.83
CA LEU A 67 -4.47 14.45 35.34
C LEU A 67 -5.99 14.41 35.60
N MET A 68 -6.76 13.73 34.74
CA MET A 68 -8.20 13.52 34.90
C MET A 68 -8.52 12.51 36.00
N ILE A 69 -7.77 11.40 36.12
CA ILE A 69 -7.86 10.44 37.23
C ILE A 69 -7.53 11.13 38.56
N ARG A 70 -6.51 11.99 38.59
CA ARG A 70 -6.14 12.78 39.78
C ARG A 70 -7.18 13.85 40.12
N GLY A 71 -7.77 14.51 39.12
CA GLY A 71 -8.88 15.46 39.29
C GLY A 71 -10.14 14.79 39.85
N PHE A 72 -10.43 13.57 39.40
CA PHE A 72 -11.52 12.74 39.91
C PHE A 72 -11.36 12.39 41.40
N TYR A 73 -10.15 12.03 41.84
CA TYR A 73 -9.88 11.65 43.23
C TYR A 73 -9.88 12.83 44.20
N LYS A 74 -9.43 14.03 43.76
CA LYS A 74 -9.38 15.23 44.62
C LYS A 74 -10.67 16.03 44.68
N GLU A 75 -11.41 16.19 43.57
CA GLU A 75 -12.56 17.12 43.51
C GLU A 75 -13.93 16.43 43.36
N ARG A 76 -14.00 15.09 43.20
CA ARG A 76 -15.23 14.29 43.05
C ARG A 76 -16.18 14.78 41.93
N THR A 77 -15.64 15.32 40.82
CA THR A 77 -16.44 15.78 39.68
C THR A 77 -16.63 14.66 38.65
N ALA A 78 -17.85 14.09 38.56
CA ALA A 78 -18.19 13.03 37.61
C ALA A 78 -18.18 13.46 36.13
N ALA A 79 -18.19 14.77 35.85
CA ALA A 79 -18.25 15.32 34.50
C ALA A 79 -16.98 15.03 33.67
N SER A 80 -15.79 15.05 34.28
CA SER A 80 -14.54 14.79 33.57
C SER A 80 -14.36 13.31 33.18
N ASN A 81 -14.73 12.38 34.06
CA ASN A 81 -14.71 10.94 33.74
C ASN A 81 -15.77 10.58 32.70
N PHE A 82 -16.91 11.26 32.72
CA PHE A 82 -17.92 11.11 31.68
C PHE A 82 -17.39 11.60 30.33
N MET A 83 -16.79 12.79 30.26
CA MET A 83 -16.17 13.29 29.03
C MET A 83 -15.05 12.36 28.54
N PHE A 84 -14.24 11.81 29.44
CA PHE A 84 -13.19 10.89 29.05
C PHE A 84 -13.72 9.54 28.59
N LEU A 85 -14.69 8.94 29.29
CA LEU A 85 -15.34 7.72 28.82
C LEU A 85 -16.14 7.96 27.54
N LEU A 86 -16.62 9.18 27.28
CA LEU A 86 -17.26 9.57 26.03
C LEU A 86 -16.23 9.72 24.90
N ILE A 87 -15.06 10.29 25.17
CA ILE A 87 -13.95 10.35 24.21
C ILE A 87 -13.39 8.96 23.94
N CYS A 88 -13.17 8.12 24.97
CA CYS A 88 -12.78 6.73 24.83
C CYS A 88 -13.88 5.90 24.17
N ALA A 89 -15.15 6.11 24.48
CA ALA A 89 -16.23 5.44 23.78
C ALA A 89 -16.32 5.91 22.33
N GLY A 90 -16.05 7.18 22.02
CA GLY A 90 -15.97 7.67 20.65
C GLY A 90 -14.78 7.08 19.90
N PHE A 91 -13.60 7.11 20.51
CA PHE A 91 -12.36 6.53 19.99
C PHE A 91 -12.48 5.01 19.82
N PHE A 92 -12.92 4.29 20.84
CA PHE A 92 -13.19 2.85 20.74
C PHE A 92 -14.45 2.52 19.95
N ALA A 93 -15.39 3.42 19.70
CA ALA A 93 -16.48 3.17 18.75
C ALA A 93 -15.95 3.24 17.32
N LEU A 94 -15.17 4.28 17.01
CA LEU A 94 -14.38 4.37 15.78
C LEU A 94 -13.50 3.13 15.59
N LEU A 95 -12.86 2.64 16.66
CA LEU A 95 -12.05 1.42 16.60
C LEU A 95 -12.84 0.11 16.79
N SER A 96 -14.08 0.14 17.27
CA SER A 96 -14.90 -1.08 17.51
C SER A 96 -15.40 -1.69 16.22
N LEU A 97 -15.45 -0.87 15.17
CA LEU A 97 -15.63 -1.29 13.78
C LEU A 97 -14.40 -2.02 13.23
N LEU A 98 -13.35 -2.19 14.03
CA LEU A 98 -12.06 -2.70 13.59
C LEU A 98 -11.66 -3.99 14.30
N VAL A 99 -12.08 -4.21 15.56
CA VAL A 99 -11.69 -5.39 16.35
C VAL A 99 -12.81 -5.80 17.33
N ARG A 100 -13.20 -7.09 17.34
CA ARG A 100 -14.27 -7.62 18.21
C ARG A 100 -14.02 -7.38 19.71
N GLY A 101 -12.76 -7.31 20.15
CA GLY A 101 -12.38 -7.03 21.54
C GLY A 101 -12.66 -5.57 21.96
N LEU A 102 -12.66 -4.64 21.01
CA LEU A 102 -12.97 -3.24 21.25
C LEU A 102 -14.48 -3.00 21.36
N ILE A 103 -15.32 -3.89 20.84
CA ILE A 103 -16.77 -3.92 21.13
C ILE A 103 -17.00 -4.19 22.62
N ILE A 104 -16.23 -5.11 23.22
CA ILE A 104 -16.30 -5.42 24.65
C ILE A 104 -15.83 -4.23 25.48
N ALA A 105 -14.72 -3.58 25.09
CA ALA A 105 -14.22 -2.37 25.74
C ALA A 105 -15.22 -1.20 25.60
N LEU A 106 -15.82 -1.00 24.42
CA LEU A 106 -16.87 -0.02 24.17
C LEU A 106 -18.10 -0.28 25.05
N ALA A 107 -18.55 -1.53 25.15
CA ALA A 107 -19.67 -1.92 26.01
C ALA A 107 -19.36 -1.63 27.48
N PHE A 108 -18.15 -1.94 27.97
CA PHE A 108 -17.73 -1.58 29.31
C PHE A 108 -17.64 -0.06 29.53
N ASN A 109 -17.20 0.70 28.52
CA ASN A 109 -17.18 2.16 28.57
C ASN A 109 -18.60 2.76 28.62
N LEU A 110 -19.54 2.24 27.82
CA LEU A 110 -20.94 2.62 27.84
C LEU A 110 -21.59 2.31 29.20
N VAL A 111 -21.35 1.12 29.75
CA VAL A 111 -21.82 0.73 31.09
C VAL A 111 -21.21 1.64 32.15
N ALA A 112 -19.92 1.97 32.06
CA ALA A 112 -19.25 2.89 32.96
C ALA A 112 -19.83 4.32 32.91
N MET A 113 -20.18 4.82 31.72
CA MET A 113 -20.85 6.12 31.56
C MET A 113 -22.23 6.13 32.21
N VAL A 114 -23.02 5.07 32.01
CA VAL A 114 -24.35 4.91 32.62
C VAL A 114 -24.23 4.84 34.15
N LEU A 115 -23.24 4.11 34.68
CA LEU A 115 -22.98 4.03 36.12
C LEU A 115 -22.57 5.39 36.73
N LEU A 116 -21.76 6.18 36.04
CA LEU A 116 -21.43 7.56 36.46
C LEU A 116 -22.67 8.47 36.49
N PHE A 117 -23.59 8.29 35.53
CA PHE A 117 -24.84 9.03 35.51
C PHE A 117 -25.79 8.60 36.62
N ILE A 118 -25.93 7.29 36.87
CA ILE A 118 -26.80 6.74 37.92
C ILE A 118 -26.30 7.13 39.32
N THR A 119 -25.00 7.16 39.56
CA THR A 119 -24.40 7.57 40.85
C THR A 119 -24.58 9.07 41.15
N GLY A 120 -24.98 9.88 40.16
CA GLY A 120 -25.66 11.16 40.39
C GLY A 120 -24.81 12.32 40.91
N ARG A 121 -23.48 12.29 40.73
CA ARG A 121 -22.54 13.32 41.23
C ARG A 121 -22.02 14.28 40.14
N PHE A 122 -22.90 14.69 39.22
CA PHE A 122 -22.63 15.70 38.17
C PHE A 122 -22.69 17.16 38.66
N ARG A 123 -22.57 17.43 39.96
CA ARG A 123 -22.56 18.81 40.47
C ARG A 123 -21.12 19.31 40.58
N PRO A 124 -20.68 20.27 39.76
CA PRO A 124 -19.39 20.92 39.98
C PRO A 124 -19.40 21.58 41.35
N LYS A 125 -18.53 21.15 42.27
CA LYS A 125 -18.26 21.89 43.51
C LYS A 125 -17.27 23.00 43.19
N GLY A 126 -17.78 24.11 42.65
CA GLY A 126 -16.96 25.28 42.35
C GLY A 126 -17.78 26.44 41.81
N SER A 127 -17.36 27.67 42.11
CA SER A 127 -17.97 28.86 41.51
C SER A 127 -17.66 28.91 40.00
N ILE A 128 -18.58 29.49 39.22
CA ILE A 128 -18.47 29.65 37.75
C ILE A 128 -17.13 30.31 37.35
N ARG A 129 -16.57 31.16 38.22
CA ARG A 129 -15.23 31.78 38.06
C ARG A 129 -14.06 30.79 38.07
N GLY A 130 -14.14 29.70 38.82
CA GLY A 130 -13.11 28.64 38.85
C GLY A 130 -13.20 27.69 37.65
N ALA A 131 -14.42 27.44 37.17
CA ALA A 131 -14.68 26.67 35.95
C ALA A 131 -14.17 27.41 34.70
N GLY A 132 -14.30 28.74 34.65
CA GLY A 132 -13.82 29.56 33.53
C GLY A 132 -12.31 29.49 33.31
N LYS A 133 -11.49 29.48 34.38
CA LYS A 133 -10.03 29.38 34.25
C LYS A 133 -9.58 28.00 33.78
N LYS A 134 -10.14 26.92 34.34
CA LYS A 134 -9.84 25.54 33.91
C LYS A 134 -10.33 25.31 32.47
N GLY A 135 -11.55 25.74 32.14
CA GLY A 135 -12.13 25.63 30.80
C GLY A 135 -11.35 26.42 29.74
N LEU A 136 -10.88 27.63 30.06
CA LEU A 136 -10.07 28.43 29.15
C LEU A 136 -8.69 27.80 28.90
N VAL A 137 -8.06 27.22 29.93
CA VAL A 137 -6.83 26.41 29.75
C VAL A 137 -7.10 25.18 28.88
N TYR A 138 -8.22 24.47 29.07
CA TYR A 138 -8.60 23.33 28.22
C TYR A 138 -8.84 23.73 26.76
N VAL A 139 -9.52 24.85 26.50
CA VAL A 139 -9.77 25.36 25.14
C VAL A 139 -8.48 25.86 24.50
N LEU A 140 -7.62 26.57 25.23
CA LEU A 140 -6.29 26.97 24.74
C LEU A 140 -5.41 25.76 24.43
N LEU A 141 -5.44 24.71 25.26
CA LEU A 141 -4.69 23.49 25.01
C LEU A 141 -5.26 22.70 23.82
N LEU A 142 -6.59 22.58 23.70
CA LEU A 142 -7.25 21.96 22.54
C LEU A 142 -6.94 22.73 21.25
N ASN A 143 -6.87 24.05 21.30
CA ASN A 143 -6.44 24.88 20.16
C ASN A 143 -4.95 24.71 19.86
N LEU A 144 -4.08 24.63 20.88
CA LEU A 144 -2.66 24.32 20.68
C LEU A 144 -2.47 22.93 20.08
N LEU A 145 -3.27 21.94 20.49
CA LEU A 145 -3.29 20.59 19.94
C LEU A 145 -3.85 20.53 18.50
N GLY A 146 -4.90 21.30 18.23
CA GLY A 146 -5.42 21.50 16.87
C GLY A 146 -4.43 22.22 15.96
N LEU A 147 -3.59 23.10 16.51
CA LEU A 147 -2.51 23.82 15.80
C LEU A 147 -1.24 22.98 15.63
N THR A 148 -0.94 22.04 16.54
CA THR A 148 0.19 21.14 16.36
C THR A 148 0.02 20.24 15.14
N PHE A 149 -1.21 19.96 14.70
CA PHE A 149 -1.47 19.10 13.54
C PHE A 149 -1.00 19.72 12.21
N PRO A 150 -1.40 20.94 11.81
CA PRO A 150 -0.83 21.59 10.63
C PRO A 150 0.68 21.80 10.73
N VAL A 151 1.18 22.15 11.92
CA VAL A 151 2.62 22.39 12.15
C VAL A 151 3.43 21.10 12.02
N SER A 152 2.94 19.96 12.54
CA SER A 152 3.60 18.67 12.35
C SER A 152 3.60 18.25 10.88
N VAL A 153 2.50 18.45 10.15
CA VAL A 153 2.44 18.15 8.71
C VAL A 153 3.44 18.99 7.92
N VAL A 154 3.54 20.29 8.22
CA VAL A 154 4.50 21.20 7.56
C VAL A 154 5.94 20.85 7.93
N ILE A 155 6.23 20.51 9.19
CA ILE A 155 7.57 20.12 9.62
C ILE A 155 7.98 18.77 9.00
N LEU A 156 7.08 17.78 8.95
CA LEU A 156 7.34 16.47 8.35
C LEU A 156 7.62 16.57 6.85
N GLY A 157 6.89 17.42 6.13
CA GLY A 157 7.16 17.68 4.71
C GLY A 157 8.48 18.43 4.46
N GLN A 158 9.14 18.94 5.50
CA GLN A 158 10.41 19.67 5.39
C GLN A 158 11.63 18.87 5.83
N VAL A 159 11.44 17.73 6.51
CA VAL A 159 12.54 16.87 6.95
C VAL A 159 12.76 15.77 5.91
N PRO A 160 13.96 15.70 5.31
CA PRO A 160 14.37 14.56 4.49
C PRO A 160 14.25 13.25 5.26
N ILE A 161 13.54 12.30 4.66
CA ILE A 161 13.32 10.97 5.26
C ILE A 161 14.36 9.98 4.76
N ASP A 162 14.88 10.26 3.58
CA ASP A 162 15.93 9.52 2.91
C ASP A 162 16.62 10.43 1.89
N ALA A 163 17.88 10.16 1.61
CA ALA A 163 18.66 10.85 0.60
C ALA A 163 19.65 9.85 0.00
N VAL A 164 19.53 9.62 -1.31
CA VAL A 164 20.35 8.64 -2.01
C VAL A 164 21.20 9.31 -3.07
N THR A 165 22.31 8.65 -3.38
CA THR A 165 23.20 9.03 -4.47
C THR A 165 23.46 7.81 -5.34
N VAL A 166 23.27 7.95 -6.65
CA VAL A 166 23.45 6.86 -7.61
C VAL A 166 24.93 6.70 -7.90
N THR A 167 25.52 5.59 -7.44
CA THR A 167 26.90 5.23 -7.77
C THR A 167 27.00 4.34 -9.00
N THR A 168 25.95 3.55 -9.27
CA THR A 168 25.84 2.64 -10.40
C THR A 168 24.49 2.89 -11.07
N PRO A 169 24.45 3.29 -12.34
CA PRO A 169 23.18 3.50 -13.03
C PRO A 169 22.44 2.17 -13.19
N ALA A 170 21.12 2.21 -13.03
CA ALA A 170 20.26 1.08 -13.34
C ALA A 170 20.10 0.91 -14.86
N ASP A 171 19.90 -0.33 -15.28
CA ASP A 171 19.39 -0.63 -16.60
C ASP A 171 17.91 -0.22 -16.68
N LEU A 172 17.53 0.45 -17.77
CA LEU A 172 16.19 0.99 -17.95
C LEU A 172 15.46 0.23 -19.06
N VAL A 173 14.24 -0.21 -18.77
CA VAL A 173 13.36 -0.88 -19.72
C VAL A 173 12.13 -0.02 -19.94
N LEU A 174 11.74 0.19 -21.20
CA LEU A 174 10.51 0.91 -21.53
C LEU A 174 9.40 -0.10 -21.83
N GLU A 175 8.32 -0.04 -21.06
CA GLU A 175 7.12 -0.84 -21.34
C GLU A 175 6.45 -0.34 -22.63
N VAL A 176 6.16 -1.28 -23.53
CA VAL A 176 5.31 -1.08 -24.69
C VAL A 176 4.00 -1.84 -24.45
N PRO A 177 2.94 -1.17 -23.99
CA PRO A 177 1.64 -1.80 -23.85
C PRO A 177 1.05 -2.08 -25.24
N LEU A 178 0.80 -3.36 -25.52
CA LEU A 178 0.23 -3.80 -26.80
C LEU A 178 -1.29 -3.89 -26.76
N ALA A 179 -1.89 -3.68 -25.61
CA ALA A 179 -3.33 -3.59 -25.37
C ALA A 179 -3.65 -2.42 -24.44
N THR A 180 -4.93 -2.30 -24.10
CA THR A 180 -5.38 -1.44 -23.02
C THR A 180 -5.33 -2.23 -21.71
N PHE A 181 -4.73 -1.65 -20.67
CA PHE A 181 -4.68 -2.22 -19.32
C PHE A 181 -5.35 -1.23 -18.35
N ASP A 182 -4.60 -0.59 -17.45
CA ASP A 182 -5.12 0.43 -16.53
C ASP A 182 -5.48 1.75 -17.22
N PHE A 183 -4.82 2.06 -18.34
CA PHE A 183 -5.00 3.30 -19.10
C PHE A 183 -5.25 3.02 -20.59
N PRO A 184 -5.99 3.90 -21.29
CA PRO A 184 -6.11 3.83 -22.73
C PRO A 184 -4.78 4.21 -23.37
N TYR A 185 -4.05 3.21 -23.87
CA TYR A 185 -2.77 3.42 -24.53
C TYR A 185 -2.93 3.57 -26.04
N THR A 186 -2.15 4.49 -26.62
CA THR A 186 -2.04 4.60 -28.07
C THR A 186 -1.07 3.53 -28.57
N ASN A 187 -1.48 2.82 -29.63
CA ASN A 187 -0.61 1.86 -30.28
C ASN A 187 0.61 2.56 -30.91
N ILE A 188 1.81 2.18 -30.47
CA ILE A 188 3.06 2.64 -31.06
C ILE A 188 3.54 1.58 -32.07
N THR A 189 3.59 1.97 -33.33
CA THR A 189 4.21 1.14 -34.38
C THR A 189 5.72 1.36 -34.34
N PRO A 190 6.53 0.30 -34.23
CA PRO A 190 7.97 0.43 -34.22
C PRO A 190 8.45 0.88 -35.60
N ASP A 191 9.27 1.93 -35.64
CA ASP A 191 9.97 2.38 -36.84
C ASP A 191 11.48 2.41 -36.61
N THR A 192 12.25 2.54 -37.69
CA THR A 192 13.72 2.52 -37.62
C THR A 192 14.27 3.67 -36.75
N ALA A 193 13.61 4.82 -36.72
CA ALA A 193 14.07 5.97 -35.95
C ALA A 193 13.91 5.73 -34.43
N LEU A 194 12.75 5.26 -34.01
CA LEU A 194 12.46 4.89 -32.62
C LEU A 194 13.40 3.79 -32.13
N ILE A 195 13.55 2.72 -32.92
CA ILE A 195 14.46 1.62 -32.59
C ILE A 195 15.91 2.13 -32.46
N SER A 196 16.36 2.98 -33.39
CA SER A 196 17.71 3.57 -33.32
C SER A 196 17.92 4.44 -32.08
N THR A 197 16.88 5.16 -31.64
CA THR A 197 16.89 5.99 -30.44
C THR A 197 17.00 5.13 -29.19
N LEU A 198 16.16 4.09 -29.09
CA LEU A 198 16.20 3.14 -27.97
C LEU A 198 17.57 2.48 -27.83
N VAL A 199 18.19 2.08 -28.95
CA VAL A 199 19.56 1.52 -28.94
C VAL A 199 20.60 2.55 -28.53
N ALA A 200 20.54 3.78 -29.06
CA ALA A 200 21.49 4.83 -28.76
C ALA A 200 21.46 5.26 -27.28
N ASP A 201 20.24 5.37 -26.73
CA ASP A 201 19.99 5.78 -25.34
C ASP A 201 20.00 4.59 -24.36
N ARG A 202 20.34 3.38 -24.85
CA ARG A 202 20.52 2.16 -24.05
C ARG A 202 19.28 1.75 -23.25
N PHE A 203 18.10 1.92 -23.81
CA PHE A 203 16.89 1.32 -23.25
C PHE A 203 16.72 -0.11 -23.76
N ALA A 204 16.19 -0.99 -22.93
CA ALA A 204 15.55 -2.22 -23.39
C ALA A 204 14.04 -1.99 -23.55
N VAL A 205 13.32 -2.95 -24.13
CA VAL A 205 11.85 -2.88 -24.25
C VAL A 205 11.16 -4.06 -23.58
N ASP A 206 10.07 -3.78 -22.86
CA ASP A 206 9.19 -4.81 -22.32
C ASP A 206 7.88 -4.81 -23.10
N LEU A 207 7.62 -5.88 -23.85
CA LEU A 207 6.42 -6.00 -24.68
C LEU A 207 5.30 -6.61 -23.83
N ARG A 208 4.36 -5.78 -23.36
CA ARG A 208 3.26 -6.24 -22.51
C ARG A 208 2.05 -6.66 -23.34
N VAL A 209 1.71 -7.94 -23.28
CA VAL A 209 0.68 -8.60 -24.10
C VAL A 209 -0.52 -8.93 -23.23
N LEU A 210 -1.71 -8.47 -23.62
CA LEU A 210 -2.97 -9.01 -23.10
C LEU A 210 -3.29 -10.34 -23.81
N THR A 211 -3.32 -11.45 -23.08
CA THR A 211 -3.35 -12.81 -23.65
C THR A 211 -4.65 -13.11 -24.39
N SER A 212 -5.77 -12.54 -23.92
CA SER A 212 -7.09 -12.71 -24.52
C SER A 212 -7.33 -11.84 -25.76
N ASP A 213 -6.49 -10.84 -26.05
CA ASP A 213 -6.68 -9.90 -27.15
C ASP A 213 -5.83 -10.27 -28.39
N ALA A 214 -6.50 -10.68 -29.46
CA ALA A 214 -5.86 -10.98 -30.74
C ALA A 214 -5.11 -9.77 -31.36
N SER A 215 -5.55 -8.54 -31.07
CA SER A 215 -4.89 -7.32 -31.56
C SER A 215 -3.53 -7.13 -30.88
N SER A 216 -3.46 -7.41 -29.58
CA SER A 216 -2.23 -7.43 -28.79
C SER A 216 -1.18 -8.37 -29.40
N TRP A 217 -1.57 -9.61 -29.72
CA TRP A 217 -0.68 -10.58 -30.40
C TRP A 217 -0.24 -10.12 -31.80
N THR A 218 -1.11 -9.46 -32.55
CA THR A 218 -0.75 -8.90 -33.86
C THR A 218 0.28 -7.79 -33.71
N ARG A 219 0.13 -6.91 -32.72
CA ARG A 219 1.07 -5.82 -32.43
C ARG A 219 2.40 -6.33 -31.89
N LEU A 220 2.38 -7.39 -31.06
CA LEU A 220 3.59 -8.11 -30.66
C LEU A 220 4.37 -8.54 -31.89
N GLY A 221 3.68 -9.11 -32.88
CA GLY A 221 4.28 -9.50 -34.14
C GLY A 221 5.03 -8.38 -34.85
N LEU A 222 4.45 -7.18 -34.93
CA LEU A 222 5.10 -6.01 -35.54
C LEU A 222 6.38 -5.59 -34.79
N TRP A 223 6.35 -5.65 -33.46
CA TRP A 223 7.52 -5.39 -32.61
C TRP A 223 8.60 -6.45 -32.79
N LEU A 224 8.26 -7.73 -32.78
CA LEU A 224 9.22 -8.81 -33.02
C LEU A 224 9.88 -8.68 -34.40
N ASP A 225 9.12 -8.36 -35.44
CA ASP A 225 9.66 -8.15 -36.80
C ASP A 225 10.66 -6.98 -36.83
N ALA A 226 10.38 -5.88 -36.11
CA ALA A 226 11.29 -4.74 -36.00
C ALA A 226 12.54 -5.03 -35.15
N LEU A 227 12.44 -5.92 -34.15
CA LEU A 227 13.53 -6.26 -33.23
C LEU A 227 14.50 -7.30 -33.81
N ASN A 228 14.06 -8.16 -34.73
CA ASN A 228 14.82 -9.33 -35.18
C ASN A 228 16.22 -8.99 -35.75
N ASP A 229 16.35 -7.85 -36.41
CA ASP A 229 17.61 -7.38 -37.01
C ASP A 229 18.39 -6.40 -36.11
N THR A 230 18.03 -6.33 -34.82
CA THR A 230 18.57 -5.34 -33.89
C THR A 230 19.29 -5.99 -32.70
N ALA A 231 20.20 -5.23 -32.09
CA ALA A 231 20.83 -5.63 -30.84
C ALA A 231 19.96 -5.32 -29.60
N LEU A 232 18.77 -4.72 -29.78
CA LEU A 232 17.93 -4.25 -28.68
C LEU A 232 17.47 -5.43 -27.82
N ASN A 233 17.72 -5.33 -26.52
CA ASN A 233 17.26 -6.30 -25.53
C ASN A 233 15.77 -6.16 -25.31
N TYR A 234 15.07 -7.28 -25.10
CA TYR A 234 13.64 -7.26 -24.89
C TYR A 234 13.17 -8.35 -23.93
N SER A 235 12.14 -8.02 -23.16
CA SER A 235 11.33 -8.94 -22.37
C SER A 235 9.90 -8.97 -22.89
N VAL A 236 9.15 -9.98 -22.47
CA VAL A 236 7.71 -10.09 -22.76
C VAL A 236 6.98 -10.27 -21.44
N THR A 237 6.03 -9.39 -21.16
CA THR A 237 5.11 -9.55 -20.03
C THR A 237 3.79 -10.08 -20.55
N LEU A 238 3.38 -11.24 -20.05
CA LEU A 238 2.09 -11.86 -20.37
C LEU A 238 1.11 -11.46 -19.27
N SER A 239 0.06 -10.72 -19.65
CA SER A 239 -1.00 -10.28 -18.74
C SER A 239 -2.31 -10.95 -19.13
N THR A 240 -2.95 -11.62 -18.17
CA THR A 240 -4.27 -12.21 -18.37
C THR A 240 -5.36 -11.16 -18.18
N ASP A 241 -6.54 -11.40 -18.74
CA ASP A 241 -7.73 -10.58 -18.46
C ASP A 241 -8.34 -10.98 -17.11
N ARG A 242 -7.60 -10.69 -16.04
CA ARG A 242 -7.98 -11.05 -14.67
C ARG A 242 -9.30 -10.38 -14.26
N ASP A 243 -9.56 -9.16 -14.74
CA ASP A 243 -10.84 -8.46 -14.49
C ASP A 243 -12.02 -9.25 -15.08
N ALA A 244 -11.90 -9.76 -16.31
CA ALA A 244 -12.96 -10.60 -16.89
C ALA A 244 -13.14 -11.94 -16.14
N MET A 245 -12.05 -12.52 -15.63
CA MET A 245 -12.09 -13.79 -14.87
C MET A 245 -12.68 -13.63 -13.47
N ALA A 246 -12.34 -12.54 -12.77
CA ALA A 246 -12.82 -12.25 -11.42
C ALA A 246 -14.27 -11.71 -11.42
N GLY A 247 -14.66 -11.01 -12.50
CA GLY A 247 -15.97 -10.37 -12.63
C GLY A 247 -15.94 -8.88 -12.24
N ALA A 248 -17.06 -8.20 -12.46
CA ALA A 248 -17.16 -6.74 -12.31
C ALA A 248 -17.09 -6.24 -10.86
N ASP A 249 -17.60 -7.02 -9.90
CA ASP A 249 -17.57 -6.72 -8.47
C ASP A 249 -17.28 -8.02 -7.71
N PRO A 250 -16.00 -8.38 -7.49
CA PRO A 250 -15.66 -9.63 -6.84
C PRO A 250 -16.06 -9.60 -5.34
N ASP A 251 -16.92 -10.53 -4.94
CA ASP A 251 -17.29 -10.72 -3.51
C ASP A 251 -16.10 -11.24 -2.67
N LEU A 252 -15.14 -11.91 -3.33
CA LEU A 252 -13.89 -12.44 -2.76
C LEU A 252 -12.72 -12.05 -3.66
N LEU A 253 -11.63 -11.54 -3.07
CA LEU A 253 -10.37 -11.31 -3.78
C LEU A 253 -9.61 -12.61 -3.90
N GLY A 254 -9.12 -13.01 -5.08
CA GLY A 254 -8.30 -14.23 -5.22
C GLY A 254 -8.98 -15.51 -4.68
N THR A 255 -9.47 -16.38 -5.56
CA THR A 255 -9.96 -17.71 -5.18
C THR A 255 -9.07 -18.78 -5.79
N THR A 256 -9.05 -20.00 -5.23
CA THR A 256 -8.28 -21.12 -5.82
C THR A 256 -8.59 -21.27 -7.31
N SER A 257 -9.88 -21.30 -7.68
CA SER A 257 -10.30 -21.44 -9.07
C SER A 257 -9.88 -20.27 -9.95
N LEU A 258 -9.93 -19.04 -9.44
CA LEU A 258 -9.47 -17.86 -10.20
C LEU A 258 -7.96 -17.96 -10.47
N LEU A 259 -7.19 -18.30 -9.44
CA LEU A 259 -5.73 -18.35 -9.52
C LEU A 259 -5.25 -19.53 -10.40
N GLU A 260 -5.89 -20.69 -10.31
CA GLU A 260 -5.64 -21.81 -11.23
C GLU A 260 -5.94 -21.42 -12.68
N ASN A 261 -7.07 -20.75 -12.94
CA ASN A 261 -7.41 -20.27 -14.29
C ASN A 261 -6.37 -19.28 -14.82
N ILE A 262 -5.84 -18.38 -13.98
CA ILE A 262 -4.78 -17.44 -14.38
C ILE A 262 -3.51 -18.20 -14.76
N TYR A 263 -3.08 -19.18 -13.96
CA TYR A 263 -1.92 -20.01 -14.30
C TYR A 263 -2.16 -20.86 -15.56
N GLU A 264 -3.36 -21.41 -15.76
CA GLU A 264 -3.71 -22.16 -16.97
C GLU A 264 -3.66 -21.27 -18.23
N GLU A 265 -4.19 -20.05 -18.15
CA GLU A 265 -4.13 -19.07 -19.24
C GLU A 265 -2.68 -18.65 -19.54
N HIS A 266 -1.85 -18.45 -18.51
CA HIS A 266 -0.40 -18.21 -18.69
C HIS A 266 0.25 -19.38 -19.43
N ASN A 267 -0.10 -20.62 -19.08
CA ASN A 267 0.42 -21.82 -19.75
C ASN A 267 0.07 -21.85 -21.25
N ALA A 268 -1.19 -21.55 -21.59
CA ALA A 268 -1.63 -21.42 -22.97
C ALA A 268 -0.89 -20.30 -23.71
N SER A 269 -0.67 -19.17 -23.02
CA SER A 269 0.00 -17.99 -23.56
C SER A 269 1.48 -18.21 -23.86
N LEU A 270 2.16 -19.05 -23.07
CA LEU A 270 3.54 -19.47 -23.37
C LEU A 270 3.63 -20.24 -24.69
N THR A 271 2.64 -21.08 -24.99
CA THR A 271 2.55 -21.79 -26.27
C THR A 271 2.35 -20.79 -27.42
N SER A 272 1.45 -19.83 -27.24
CA SER A 272 1.18 -18.78 -28.23
C SER A 272 2.41 -17.89 -28.47
N LEU A 273 3.13 -17.52 -27.41
CA LEU A 273 4.38 -16.77 -27.50
C LEU A 273 5.45 -17.56 -28.26
N ARG A 274 5.65 -18.85 -27.94
CA ARG A 274 6.58 -19.71 -28.66
C ARG A 274 6.25 -19.77 -30.15
N PHE A 275 4.97 -19.95 -30.48
CA PHE A 275 4.51 -19.95 -31.87
C PHE A 275 4.76 -18.60 -32.56
N ALA A 276 4.52 -17.47 -31.88
CA ALA A 276 4.77 -16.13 -32.42
C ALA A 276 6.25 -15.88 -32.75
N LEU A 277 7.16 -16.38 -31.91
CA LEU A 277 8.61 -16.32 -32.11
C LEU A 277 9.07 -17.23 -33.26
N ASP A 278 8.61 -18.49 -33.27
CA ASP A 278 9.01 -19.49 -34.28
C ASP A 278 8.50 -19.11 -35.67
N SER A 279 7.25 -18.64 -35.79
CA SER A 279 6.66 -18.22 -37.07
C SER A 279 7.39 -17.05 -37.72
N ARG A 280 8.13 -16.25 -36.94
CA ARG A 280 8.95 -15.13 -37.39
C ARG A 280 10.43 -15.46 -37.55
N ASN A 281 10.82 -16.70 -37.28
CA ASN A 281 12.21 -17.14 -37.26
C ASN A 281 13.07 -16.24 -36.36
N MET A 282 12.56 -15.88 -35.19
CA MET A 282 13.31 -15.09 -34.22
C MET A 282 14.57 -15.85 -33.82
N THR A 283 15.73 -15.23 -34.01
CA THR A 283 17.03 -15.85 -33.69
C THR A 283 17.40 -15.71 -32.21
N ARG A 284 16.82 -14.72 -31.53
CA ARG A 284 16.98 -14.44 -30.11
C ARG A 284 15.64 -14.68 -29.41
N LEU A 285 15.69 -15.34 -28.26
CA LEU A 285 14.56 -15.42 -27.33
C LEU A 285 14.52 -14.15 -26.47
N PRO A 286 13.35 -13.79 -25.90
CA PRO A 286 13.29 -12.73 -24.90
C PRO A 286 14.22 -13.02 -23.72
N ASP A 287 14.80 -11.97 -23.15
CA ASP A 287 15.70 -12.09 -21.99
C ASP A 287 14.96 -12.66 -20.77
N THR A 288 13.69 -12.32 -20.61
CA THR A 288 12.79 -12.89 -19.61
C THR A 288 11.35 -12.83 -20.11
N VAL A 289 10.56 -13.85 -19.75
CA VAL A 289 9.10 -13.83 -19.85
C VAL A 289 8.52 -13.62 -18.46
N LEU A 290 7.85 -12.49 -18.24
CA LEU A 290 7.20 -12.15 -16.98
C LEU A 290 5.73 -12.58 -17.02
N LEU A 291 5.29 -13.29 -15.99
CA LEU A 291 3.87 -13.60 -15.78
C LEU A 291 3.26 -12.54 -14.88
N ASP A 292 2.26 -11.81 -15.37
CA ASP A 292 1.53 -10.84 -14.57
C ASP A 292 0.61 -11.57 -13.58
N MET A 293 0.92 -11.44 -12.29
CA MET A 293 0.13 -11.98 -11.19
C MET A 293 -0.42 -10.88 -10.28
N THR A 294 -0.38 -9.63 -10.75
CA THR A 294 -0.94 -8.49 -10.05
C THR A 294 -2.46 -8.62 -9.91
N LEU A 295 -3.05 -7.89 -8.96
CA LEU A 295 -4.51 -7.87 -8.80
C LEU A 295 -5.14 -7.23 -10.04
N SER A 296 -6.38 -7.60 -10.33
CA SER A 296 -7.16 -6.88 -11.33
C SER A 296 -7.50 -5.47 -10.84
N ARG A 297 -7.95 -4.59 -11.74
CA ARG A 297 -8.32 -3.24 -11.34
C ARG A 297 -9.48 -3.23 -10.34
N ASN A 298 -10.51 -4.05 -10.59
CA ASN A 298 -11.68 -4.14 -9.71
C ASN A 298 -11.32 -4.75 -8.35
N GLU A 299 -10.44 -5.74 -8.33
CA GLU A 299 -9.94 -6.32 -7.08
C GLU A 299 -9.16 -5.29 -6.26
N TRP A 300 -8.31 -4.50 -6.93
CA TRP A 300 -7.55 -3.43 -6.29
C TRP A 300 -8.45 -2.32 -5.75
N GLU A 301 -9.43 -1.85 -6.52
CA GLU A 301 -10.41 -0.87 -6.07
C GLU A 301 -11.22 -1.40 -4.87
N THR A 302 -11.60 -2.67 -4.88
CA THR A 302 -12.30 -3.32 -3.76
C THR A 302 -11.44 -3.32 -2.51
N LEU A 303 -10.17 -3.73 -2.62
CA LEU A 303 -9.19 -3.71 -1.52
C LEU A 303 -9.02 -2.29 -0.98
N MET A 304 -8.69 -1.34 -1.87
CA MET A 304 -8.38 0.04 -1.51
C MET A 304 -9.60 0.81 -1.00
N SER A 305 -10.81 0.48 -1.46
CA SER A 305 -12.05 1.07 -0.93
C SER A 305 -12.26 0.72 0.55
N ARG A 306 -12.04 -0.55 0.94
CA ARG A 306 -12.11 -0.97 2.34
C ARG A 306 -11.05 -0.26 3.18
N THR A 307 -9.83 -0.23 2.68
CA THR A 307 -8.69 0.42 3.32
C THR A 307 -8.89 1.93 3.50
N ARG A 308 -9.30 2.65 2.46
CA ARG A 308 -9.52 4.11 2.48
C ARG A 308 -10.65 4.52 3.42
N ASN A 309 -11.70 3.71 3.48
CA ASN A 309 -12.81 3.94 4.40
C ASN A 309 -12.47 3.57 5.85
N VAL A 310 -11.27 3.02 6.10
CA VAL A 310 -10.88 2.44 7.39
C VAL A 310 -11.94 1.42 7.85
N ASP A 311 -12.54 0.70 6.88
CA ASP A 311 -13.53 -0.35 7.11
C ASP A 311 -12.79 -1.64 7.44
N LEU A 312 -12.19 -1.70 8.63
CA LEU A 312 -11.34 -2.83 8.98
C LEU A 312 -12.15 -4.12 9.23
N ILE A 313 -13.43 -4.05 9.65
CA ILE A 313 -14.30 -5.24 9.62
C ILE A 313 -14.49 -5.72 8.17
N GLY A 314 -14.88 -4.84 7.24
CA GLY A 314 -15.06 -5.23 5.85
C GLY A 314 -13.77 -5.71 5.20
N PHE A 315 -12.64 -5.09 5.52
CA PHE A 315 -11.30 -5.53 5.12
C PHE A 315 -10.98 -6.92 5.68
N SER A 316 -11.06 -7.12 7.01
CA SER A 316 -10.76 -8.41 7.62
C SER A 316 -11.74 -9.51 7.18
N GLU A 317 -13.01 -9.20 6.94
CA GLU A 317 -13.99 -10.15 6.39
C GLU A 317 -13.65 -10.52 4.95
N LEU A 318 -13.33 -9.53 4.11
CA LEU A 318 -12.88 -9.75 2.73
C LEU A 318 -11.62 -10.61 2.70
N MET A 319 -10.58 -10.21 3.43
CA MET A 319 -9.31 -10.93 3.53
C MET A 319 -9.51 -12.36 4.04
N ARG A 320 -10.28 -12.57 5.12
CA ARG A 320 -10.52 -13.92 5.65
C ARG A 320 -11.29 -14.80 4.68
N ALA A 321 -12.33 -14.25 4.05
CA ALA A 321 -13.13 -15.02 3.11
C ALA A 321 -12.29 -15.42 1.89
N SER A 322 -11.46 -14.51 1.39
CA SER A 322 -10.44 -14.79 0.38
C SER A 322 -9.47 -15.88 0.82
N LEU A 323 -8.88 -15.77 2.00
CA LEU A 323 -7.90 -16.72 2.54
C LEU A 323 -8.44 -18.13 2.68
N TYR A 324 -9.67 -18.28 3.16
CA TYR A 324 -10.31 -19.60 3.27
C TYR A 324 -10.73 -20.20 1.93
N SER A 325 -10.76 -19.40 0.87
CA SER A 325 -11.08 -19.84 -0.49
C SER A 325 -9.85 -20.24 -1.32
N ILE A 326 -8.65 -20.08 -0.75
CA ILE A 326 -7.36 -20.32 -1.40
C ILE A 326 -6.70 -21.60 -0.85
N ASP A 327 -6.51 -22.60 -1.73
CA ASP A 327 -5.70 -23.79 -1.50
C ASP A 327 -4.26 -23.54 -1.96
N LEU A 328 -3.34 -23.46 -0.99
CA LEU A 328 -1.93 -23.18 -1.25
C LEU A 328 -1.24 -24.30 -2.04
N ALA A 329 -1.61 -25.57 -1.80
CA ALA A 329 -0.97 -26.68 -2.48
C ALA A 329 -1.34 -26.72 -3.97
N ALA A 330 -2.59 -26.36 -4.28
CA ALA A 330 -3.06 -26.22 -5.66
C ALA A 330 -2.32 -25.08 -6.39
N ILE A 331 -2.16 -23.92 -5.74
CA ILE A 331 -1.41 -22.78 -6.28
C ILE A 331 0.05 -23.14 -6.54
N GLU A 332 0.73 -23.77 -5.57
CA GLU A 332 2.13 -24.16 -5.70
C GLU A 332 2.34 -25.19 -6.82
N THR A 333 1.38 -26.11 -7.00
CA THR A 333 1.38 -27.08 -8.10
C THR A 333 1.22 -26.39 -9.44
N SER A 334 0.26 -25.47 -9.56
CA SER A 334 0.01 -24.70 -10.79
C SER A 334 1.21 -23.82 -11.16
N ALA A 335 1.78 -23.11 -10.19
CA ALA A 335 2.98 -22.28 -10.39
C ALA A 335 4.17 -23.11 -10.87
N SER A 336 4.43 -24.26 -10.21
CA SER A 336 5.51 -25.18 -10.59
C SER A 336 5.30 -25.72 -12.01
N SER A 337 4.08 -26.12 -12.36
CA SER A 337 3.75 -26.63 -13.69
C SER A 337 4.01 -25.59 -14.79
N VAL A 338 3.61 -24.34 -14.57
CA VAL A 338 3.86 -23.24 -15.54
C VAL A 338 5.35 -22.93 -15.65
N LYS A 339 6.08 -22.90 -14.53
CA LYS A 339 7.54 -22.69 -14.54
C LYS A 339 8.27 -23.79 -15.31
N GLU A 340 7.94 -25.05 -15.05
CA GLU A 340 8.51 -26.21 -15.75
C GLU A 340 8.18 -26.18 -17.26
N TYR A 341 6.95 -25.83 -17.61
CA TYR A 341 6.55 -25.73 -19.01
C TYR A 341 7.28 -24.60 -19.74
N GLY A 342 7.35 -23.40 -19.16
CA GLY A 342 8.12 -22.28 -19.72
C GLY A 342 9.60 -22.61 -19.91
N ALA A 343 10.21 -23.27 -18.93
CA ALA A 343 11.58 -23.76 -19.03
C ALA A 343 11.75 -24.80 -20.17
N SER A 344 10.77 -25.68 -20.38
CA SER A 344 10.78 -26.65 -21.48
C SER A 344 10.74 -26.00 -22.87
N LEU A 345 10.16 -24.79 -22.97
CA LEU A 345 10.16 -23.96 -24.19
C LEU A 345 11.44 -23.14 -24.35
N GLY A 346 12.35 -23.19 -23.37
CA GLY A 346 13.62 -22.48 -23.36
C GLY A 346 13.55 -21.05 -22.82
N PHE A 347 12.47 -20.67 -22.14
CA PHE A 347 12.32 -19.32 -21.59
C PHE A 347 12.93 -19.19 -20.18
N SER A 348 13.61 -18.07 -19.93
CA SER A 348 13.84 -17.59 -18.56
C SER A 348 12.53 -17.00 -18.06
N MET A 349 12.04 -17.52 -16.93
CA MET A 349 10.71 -17.17 -16.40
C MET A 349 10.84 -16.30 -15.16
N GLY A 350 10.08 -15.22 -15.16
CA GLY A 350 9.89 -14.36 -14.00
C GLY A 350 8.41 -14.06 -13.74
N ILE A 351 8.17 -13.27 -12.71
CA ILE A 351 6.83 -12.91 -12.26
C ILE A 351 6.74 -11.41 -11.98
N MET A 352 5.56 -10.83 -12.20
CA MET A 352 5.21 -9.50 -11.71
C MET A 352 4.20 -9.60 -10.56
N VAL A 353 4.47 -8.90 -9.46
CA VAL A 353 3.67 -8.93 -8.23
C VAL A 353 3.36 -7.53 -7.70
N GLU A 354 2.37 -7.43 -6.83
CA GLU A 354 2.01 -6.18 -6.14
C GLU A 354 3.04 -5.77 -5.09
N ALA A 355 3.09 -4.47 -4.80
CA ALA A 355 4.05 -3.92 -3.84
C ALA A 355 3.89 -4.47 -2.40
N PHE A 356 2.65 -4.73 -1.96
CA PHE A 356 2.38 -5.30 -0.64
C PHE A 356 2.93 -6.72 -0.46
N VAL A 357 3.27 -7.44 -1.55
CA VAL A 357 3.92 -8.77 -1.43
C VAL A 357 5.26 -8.64 -0.70
N LEU A 358 5.94 -7.50 -0.85
CA LEU A 358 7.17 -7.21 -0.11
C LEU A 358 6.92 -6.94 1.38
N ASP A 359 5.81 -6.27 1.73
CA ASP A 359 5.45 -6.05 3.13
C ASP A 359 5.19 -7.41 3.81
N ASP A 360 4.35 -8.25 3.21
CA ASP A 360 4.04 -9.62 3.66
C ASP A 360 5.29 -10.52 3.81
N MET A 361 6.29 -10.33 2.94
CA MET A 361 7.57 -11.05 3.04
C MET A 361 8.39 -10.61 4.26
N GLN A 362 8.33 -9.33 4.64
CA GLN A 362 9.14 -8.77 5.72
C GLN A 362 8.59 -9.13 7.11
N ASP A 363 7.28 -9.16 7.27
CA ASP A 363 6.61 -9.49 8.54
C ASP A 363 6.23 -10.97 8.65
N SER A 364 6.47 -11.76 7.59
CA SER A 364 6.12 -13.17 7.48
C SER A 364 4.60 -13.42 7.56
N ASP A 365 3.79 -12.43 7.17
CA ASP A 365 2.35 -12.57 7.05
C ASP A 365 1.93 -12.76 5.60
N ALA A 366 1.61 -14.00 5.20
CA ALA A 366 1.37 -14.33 3.79
C ALA A 366 -0.04 -13.96 3.29
N LEU A 367 -0.78 -13.07 3.94
CA LEU A 367 -2.22 -12.92 3.66
C LEU A 367 -2.49 -12.27 2.30
N THR A 368 -1.81 -11.17 2.02
CA THR A 368 -2.03 -10.34 0.85
C THR A 368 -1.34 -10.93 -0.39
N MET A 369 -0.19 -11.58 -0.23
CA MET A 369 0.52 -12.27 -1.31
C MET A 369 -0.28 -13.43 -1.89
N ARG A 370 -1.10 -14.10 -1.08
CA ARG A 370 -1.99 -15.17 -1.54
C ARG A 370 -3.05 -14.67 -2.52
N LEU A 371 -3.48 -13.41 -2.39
CA LEU A 371 -4.43 -12.80 -3.35
C LEU A 371 -3.82 -12.68 -4.75
N CYS A 372 -2.49 -12.58 -4.84
CA CYS A 372 -1.73 -12.58 -6.09
C CYS A 372 -1.33 -14.00 -6.54
N GLY A 373 -1.88 -15.04 -5.90
CA GLY A 373 -1.50 -16.42 -6.16
C GLY A 373 -0.05 -16.74 -5.82
N GLN A 374 0.53 -16.01 -4.87
CA GLN A 374 1.90 -16.21 -4.42
C GLN A 374 1.97 -16.77 -3.00
N THR A 375 2.99 -17.60 -2.79
CA THR A 375 3.48 -18.02 -1.49
C THR A 375 5.00 -17.79 -1.46
N MET A 376 5.62 -17.89 -0.28
CA MET A 376 7.09 -17.86 -0.21
C MET A 376 7.73 -18.92 -1.13
N ASN A 377 7.13 -20.11 -1.22
CA ASN A 377 7.63 -21.18 -2.08
C ASN A 377 7.48 -20.85 -3.56
N THR A 378 6.35 -20.25 -3.98
CA THR A 378 6.19 -19.88 -5.40
C THR A 378 7.14 -18.76 -5.79
N LEU A 379 7.37 -17.79 -4.90
CA LEU A 379 8.32 -16.72 -5.16
C LEU A 379 9.71 -17.28 -5.43
N ASP A 380 10.18 -18.26 -4.66
CA ASP A 380 11.49 -18.88 -4.85
C ASP A 380 11.67 -19.61 -6.20
N LEU A 381 10.58 -19.89 -6.95
CA LEU A 381 10.65 -20.53 -8.27
C LEU A 381 11.14 -19.59 -9.38
N TRP A 382 10.93 -18.28 -9.24
CA TRP A 382 11.08 -17.32 -10.33
C TRP A 382 12.50 -16.72 -10.37
N GLU A 383 13.09 -16.68 -11.57
CA GLU A 383 14.44 -16.13 -11.79
C GLU A 383 14.48 -14.61 -11.68
N ARG A 384 13.39 -13.96 -12.07
CA ARG A 384 13.18 -12.52 -11.92
C ARG A 384 11.84 -12.27 -11.24
N LYS A 385 11.84 -11.32 -10.33
CA LYS A 385 10.65 -10.87 -9.60
C LYS A 385 10.54 -9.37 -9.80
N GLU A 386 9.48 -8.93 -10.44
CA GLU A 386 9.23 -7.51 -10.68
C GLU A 386 8.10 -7.03 -9.80
N VAL A 387 8.32 -5.94 -9.08
CA VAL A 387 7.31 -5.37 -8.19
C VAL A 387 6.69 -4.15 -8.85
N LEU A 388 5.36 -4.16 -8.96
CA LEU A 388 4.59 -3.04 -9.50
C LEU A 388 4.54 -1.91 -8.46
N CYS A 389 5.44 -0.95 -8.61
CA CYS A 389 5.52 0.26 -7.79
C CYS A 389 5.02 1.49 -8.56
N GLY A 390 4.02 1.28 -9.43
CA GLY A 390 3.41 2.35 -10.19
C GLY A 390 2.64 3.34 -9.30
N ARG A 391 3.16 4.57 -9.15
CA ARG A 391 2.44 5.65 -8.45
C ARG A 391 1.03 5.82 -9.00
N SER A 392 0.82 5.69 -10.31
CA SER A 392 -0.46 5.97 -10.96
C SER A 392 -1.64 5.18 -10.38
N ARG A 393 -1.45 3.89 -10.02
CA ARG A 393 -2.52 3.04 -9.47
C ARG A 393 -2.80 3.36 -8.00
N PHE A 394 -1.76 3.60 -7.21
CA PHE A 394 -1.91 4.03 -5.82
C PHE A 394 -2.44 5.47 -5.71
N SER A 395 -1.93 6.39 -6.53
CA SER A 395 -2.29 7.82 -6.56
C SER A 395 -3.76 7.98 -6.92
N TYR A 396 -4.24 7.17 -7.85
CA TYR A 396 -5.66 7.09 -8.15
C TYR A 396 -6.49 6.86 -6.87
N GLU A 397 -6.19 5.80 -6.12
CA GLU A 397 -6.96 5.42 -4.94
C GLU A 397 -6.76 6.37 -3.74
N MET A 398 -5.57 6.96 -3.63
CA MET A 398 -5.16 7.85 -2.54
C MET A 398 -5.37 9.35 -2.87
N ARG A 399 -5.95 9.66 -4.04
CA ARG A 399 -6.19 11.01 -4.56
C ARG A 399 -4.90 11.85 -4.62
N GLY A 400 -3.91 11.35 -5.33
CA GLY A 400 -2.62 12.01 -5.59
C GLY A 400 -1.61 11.94 -4.44
N ASP A 401 -2.01 11.45 -3.27
CA ASP A 401 -1.22 11.57 -2.05
C ASP A 401 -0.35 10.32 -1.79
N VAL A 402 0.46 9.95 -2.80
CA VAL A 402 1.41 8.83 -2.75
C VAL A 402 2.86 9.30 -2.81
N GLY A 403 3.07 10.60 -3.11
CA GLY A 403 4.37 11.27 -2.99
C GLY A 403 5.54 10.44 -3.53
N GLU A 404 6.71 10.65 -2.95
CA GLU A 404 7.95 9.93 -3.27
C GLU A 404 8.11 8.62 -2.48
N TYR A 405 7.24 8.40 -1.49
CA TYR A 405 7.42 7.35 -0.49
C TYR A 405 7.27 5.94 -1.06
N LEU A 406 6.36 5.72 -2.01
CA LEU A 406 6.12 4.37 -2.53
C LEU A 406 7.38 3.79 -3.20
N VAL A 407 7.95 4.54 -4.14
CA VAL A 407 9.20 4.15 -4.80
C VAL A 407 10.34 4.10 -3.78
N MET A 408 10.45 5.07 -2.87
CA MET A 408 11.46 5.06 -1.80
C MET A 408 11.42 3.78 -0.93
N SER A 409 10.26 3.47 -0.36
CA SER A 409 10.07 2.41 0.62
C SER A 409 10.30 1.03 0.00
N TYR A 410 9.77 0.79 -1.19
CA TYR A 410 9.94 -0.51 -1.83
C TYR A 410 11.31 -0.65 -2.48
N SER A 411 11.89 0.39 -3.08
CA SER A 411 13.24 0.26 -3.67
C SER A 411 14.32 0.02 -2.63
N SER A 412 14.24 0.61 -1.44
CA SER A 412 15.17 0.33 -0.34
C SER A 412 15.08 -1.14 0.10
N THR A 413 13.88 -1.72 0.11
CA THR A 413 13.67 -3.15 0.38
C THR A 413 14.24 -4.01 -0.74
N LEU A 414 13.93 -3.71 -2.00
CA LEU A 414 14.38 -4.50 -3.14
C LEU A 414 15.91 -4.53 -3.26
N GLY A 415 16.57 -3.39 -3.03
CA GLY A 415 18.03 -3.31 -3.03
C GLY A 415 18.70 -4.21 -2.00
N LEU A 416 18.02 -4.52 -0.88
CA LEU A 416 18.50 -5.48 0.12
C LEU A 416 18.23 -6.94 -0.27
N LEU A 417 17.17 -7.22 -1.03
CA LEU A 417 16.79 -8.58 -1.41
C LEU A 417 17.70 -9.16 -2.48
N GLY A 418 18.15 -8.35 -3.44
CA GLY A 418 19.13 -8.78 -4.44
C GLY A 418 18.76 -8.39 -5.88
N PRO A 419 19.65 -8.67 -6.85
CA PRO A 419 19.51 -8.25 -8.24
C PRO A 419 18.37 -8.93 -9.00
N GLU A 420 17.87 -10.08 -8.52
CA GLU A 420 16.69 -10.75 -9.08
C GLU A 420 15.39 -9.98 -8.84
N TRP A 421 15.40 -9.05 -7.88
CA TRP A 421 14.28 -8.18 -7.58
C TRP A 421 14.40 -6.87 -8.35
N THR A 422 13.36 -6.58 -9.10
CA THR A 422 13.30 -5.46 -10.05
C THR A 422 12.03 -4.66 -9.80
N MET A 423 11.98 -3.43 -10.31
CA MET A 423 10.87 -2.53 -10.05
C MET A 423 10.24 -2.06 -11.36
N ARG A 424 8.90 -2.05 -11.42
CA ARG A 424 8.14 -1.36 -12.45
C ARG A 424 7.59 -0.04 -11.89
N VAL A 425 7.92 1.07 -12.52
CA VAL A 425 7.55 2.43 -12.13
C VAL A 425 6.51 2.99 -13.09
N GLY A 426 5.58 3.78 -12.56
CA GLY A 426 4.32 4.10 -13.22
C GLY A 426 4.40 5.09 -14.39
N VAL A 427 3.21 5.40 -14.91
CA VAL A 427 2.97 6.14 -16.16
C VAL A 427 3.26 7.63 -16.08
N VAL A 428 3.90 8.18 -17.12
CA VAL A 428 4.04 9.65 -17.34
C VAL A 428 2.89 10.18 -18.22
N GLY A 429 2.21 11.24 -17.76
CA GLY A 429 1.36 12.10 -18.59
C GLY A 429 -0.04 11.61 -19.01
N ASN A 430 -0.45 10.36 -18.74
CA ASN A 430 -1.86 9.94 -18.87
C ASN A 430 -2.76 10.50 -17.76
N VAL A 431 -3.72 11.35 -18.12
CA VAL A 431 -4.60 12.04 -17.14
C VAL A 431 -5.92 11.33 -16.84
N THR A 432 -6.27 10.27 -17.57
CA THR A 432 -7.52 9.52 -17.40
C THR A 432 -7.30 8.03 -17.54
N ASP A 433 -7.95 7.26 -16.70
CA ASP A 433 -7.99 5.80 -16.80
C ASP A 433 -8.99 5.29 -17.87
N VAL A 434 -9.12 3.97 -17.98
CA VAL A 434 -10.02 3.31 -18.94
C VAL A 434 -11.52 3.50 -18.66
N ASP A 435 -11.90 3.86 -17.44
CA ASP A 435 -13.28 4.21 -17.07
C ASP A 435 -13.57 5.71 -17.25
N GLY A 436 -12.58 6.49 -17.69
CA GLY A 436 -12.66 7.93 -17.86
C GLY A 436 -12.55 8.72 -16.57
N ARG A 437 -12.04 8.13 -15.47
CA ARG A 437 -11.83 8.85 -14.21
C ARG A 437 -10.48 9.58 -14.26
N PRO A 438 -10.40 10.84 -13.78
CA PRO A 438 -9.14 11.57 -13.74
C PRO A 438 -8.13 10.88 -12.84
N ASN A 439 -6.88 10.76 -13.29
CA ASN A 439 -5.79 10.22 -12.51
C ASN A 439 -4.60 11.18 -12.49
N GLU A 440 -4.02 11.38 -11.30
CA GLU A 440 -2.78 12.12 -11.12
C GLU A 440 -1.59 11.18 -11.35
N VAL A 441 -1.04 11.26 -12.55
CA VAL A 441 0.22 10.62 -12.96
C VAL A 441 1.40 11.57 -12.80
N TYR A 442 2.61 11.13 -13.14
CA TYR A 442 3.74 12.06 -13.25
C TYR A 442 3.40 13.16 -14.26
N THR A 443 3.37 14.39 -13.76
CA THR A 443 3.00 15.60 -14.53
C THR A 443 4.17 16.17 -15.31
N ASP A 444 5.40 15.86 -14.90
CA ASP A 444 6.63 16.24 -15.58
C ASP A 444 7.68 15.10 -15.54
N VAL A 445 8.67 15.21 -16.42
CA VAL A 445 9.78 14.24 -16.55
C VAL A 445 10.73 14.31 -15.34
N GLN A 446 10.77 15.45 -14.64
CA GLN A 446 11.68 15.67 -13.52
C GLN A 446 11.30 14.80 -12.31
N GLY A 447 10.05 14.89 -11.85
CA GLY A 447 9.57 14.07 -10.74
C GLY A 447 9.59 12.57 -11.05
N PHE A 448 9.54 12.21 -12.34
CA PHE A 448 9.74 10.84 -12.79
C PHE A 448 11.21 10.42 -12.73
N SER A 449 12.12 11.27 -13.21
CA SER A 449 13.57 11.07 -13.13
C SER A 449 14.04 10.91 -11.69
N ASP A 450 13.49 11.70 -10.77
CA ASP A 450 13.78 11.63 -9.33
C ASP A 450 13.46 10.23 -8.76
N ASP A 451 12.39 9.58 -9.23
CA ASP A 451 12.02 8.22 -8.80
C ASP A 451 12.92 7.13 -9.36
N LEU A 452 13.36 7.29 -10.62
CA LEU A 452 14.35 6.40 -11.22
C LEU A 452 15.69 6.51 -10.49
N THR A 453 16.14 7.73 -10.22
CA THR A 453 17.35 8.03 -9.41
C THR A 453 17.20 7.44 -8.01
N ARG A 454 16.02 7.54 -7.39
CA ARG A 454 15.77 6.96 -6.07
C ARG A 454 15.90 5.45 -6.05
N ALA A 455 15.24 4.77 -6.99
CA ALA A 455 15.30 3.32 -7.08
C ALA A 455 16.72 2.81 -7.38
N ALA A 456 17.42 3.45 -8.32
CA ALA A 456 18.81 3.12 -8.63
C ALA A 456 19.75 3.39 -7.43
N GLY A 457 19.54 4.50 -6.70
CA GLY A 457 20.33 4.87 -5.53
C GLY A 457 20.19 3.87 -4.37
N HIS A 458 19.06 3.18 -4.28
CA HIS A 458 18.85 2.06 -3.36
C HIS A 458 19.44 0.73 -3.83
N GLY A 459 20.00 0.66 -5.04
CA GLY A 459 20.63 -0.55 -5.58
C GLY A 459 19.71 -1.42 -6.44
N VAL A 460 18.54 -0.92 -6.86
CA VAL A 460 17.72 -1.62 -7.86
C VAL A 460 18.43 -1.55 -9.22
N GLY A 461 18.90 -2.70 -9.71
CA GLY A 461 19.73 -2.79 -10.91
C GLY A 461 18.96 -2.68 -12.23
N LEU A 462 17.67 -3.01 -12.25
CA LEU A 462 16.82 -3.00 -13.43
C LEU A 462 15.46 -2.38 -13.10
N ILE A 463 15.09 -1.33 -13.85
CA ILE A 463 13.86 -0.56 -13.63
C ILE A 463 13.06 -0.52 -14.93
N THR A 464 11.82 -1.01 -14.87
CA THR A 464 10.86 -0.94 -15.98
C THR A 464 10.00 0.32 -15.84
N ILE A 465 9.80 1.05 -16.94
CA ILE A 465 9.09 2.33 -17.01
C ILE A 465 7.78 2.13 -17.78
N GLU A 466 6.65 2.34 -17.12
CA GLU A 466 5.35 2.47 -17.77
C GLU A 466 5.18 3.93 -18.26
N SER A 467 4.72 4.24 -19.46
CA SER A 467 4.74 3.42 -20.67
C SER A 467 5.29 4.30 -21.81
N LEU A 468 6.01 3.69 -22.75
CA LEU A 468 6.60 4.37 -23.91
C LEU A 468 5.57 5.20 -24.68
N SER A 469 4.36 4.66 -24.86
CA SER A 469 3.30 5.37 -25.58
C SER A 469 2.92 6.67 -24.88
N SER A 470 2.83 6.64 -23.56
CA SER A 470 2.46 7.80 -22.74
C SER A 470 3.58 8.83 -22.75
N LEU A 471 4.84 8.40 -22.60
CA LEU A 471 6.02 9.26 -22.69
C LEU A 471 6.09 10.02 -24.04
N LEU A 472 5.92 9.30 -25.15
CA LEU A 472 5.96 9.86 -26.50
C LEU A 472 4.80 10.84 -26.77
N ILE A 473 3.60 10.57 -26.25
CA ILE A 473 2.43 11.45 -26.41
C ILE A 473 2.63 12.75 -25.62
N THR A 474 3.11 12.64 -24.38
CA THR A 474 3.23 13.78 -23.47
C THR A 474 4.37 14.71 -23.85
N SER A 475 5.52 14.14 -24.22
CA SER A 475 6.77 14.90 -24.40
C SER A 475 7.31 14.86 -25.84
N GLY A 476 6.63 14.20 -26.77
CA GLY A 476 7.01 14.14 -28.18
C GLY A 476 8.09 13.09 -28.49
N SER A 477 8.60 13.09 -29.72
CA SER A 477 9.53 12.06 -30.21
C SER A 477 10.94 12.12 -29.61
N GLY A 478 11.34 13.26 -29.03
CA GLY A 478 12.62 13.42 -28.33
C GLY A 478 12.61 12.94 -26.86
N SER A 479 11.44 12.57 -26.36
CA SER A 479 11.20 12.29 -24.94
C SER A 479 12.01 11.14 -24.36
N VAL A 480 12.35 10.13 -25.17
CA VAL A 480 13.20 9.00 -24.76
C VAL A 480 14.61 9.51 -24.44
N SER A 481 15.19 10.31 -25.34
CA SER A 481 16.52 10.90 -25.14
C SER A 481 16.51 11.95 -24.03
N ASP A 482 15.44 12.74 -23.91
CA ASP A 482 15.28 13.72 -22.84
C ASP A 482 15.19 13.05 -21.47
N LEU A 483 14.45 11.94 -21.36
CA LEU A 483 14.39 11.14 -20.14
C LEU A 483 15.76 10.57 -19.80
N ARG A 484 16.48 10.01 -20.78
CA ARG A 484 17.83 9.48 -20.56
C ARG A 484 18.78 10.56 -20.04
N ALA A 485 18.80 11.71 -20.70
CA ALA A 485 19.60 12.86 -20.30
C ALA A 485 19.23 13.35 -18.89
N SER A 486 17.93 13.37 -18.55
CA SER A 486 17.47 13.72 -17.20
C SER A 486 18.00 12.77 -16.15
N VAL A 487 17.91 11.46 -16.37
CA VAL A 487 18.42 10.45 -15.43
C VAL A 487 19.94 10.54 -15.27
N ASP A 488 20.67 10.76 -16.37
CA ASP A 488 22.14 10.88 -16.34
C ASP A 488 22.62 12.17 -15.64
N LEU A 489 21.78 13.21 -15.57
CA LEU A 489 22.08 14.47 -14.88
C LEU A 489 21.72 14.44 -13.38
N HIS A 490 20.75 13.61 -12.97
CA HIS A 490 20.27 13.52 -11.60
C HIS A 490 20.93 12.37 -10.86
N ASP A 491 22.04 12.66 -10.21
CA ASP A 491 22.83 11.70 -9.43
C ASP A 491 22.38 11.57 -7.97
N SER A 492 21.54 12.49 -7.49
CA SER A 492 21.11 12.54 -6.10
C SER A 492 19.69 13.03 -5.97
N VAL A 493 18.95 12.44 -5.04
CA VAL A 493 17.56 12.78 -4.77
C VAL A 493 17.29 12.69 -3.27
N VAL A 494 16.45 13.58 -2.79
CA VAL A 494 15.97 13.61 -1.42
C VAL A 494 14.51 13.22 -1.41
N SER A 495 14.12 12.37 -0.46
CA SER A 495 12.75 11.91 -0.25
C SER A 495 12.10 12.70 0.88
N THR A 496 10.83 13.06 0.75
CA THR A 496 10.03 13.66 1.83
C THR A 496 8.71 12.93 2.08
N TYR A 497 8.16 13.02 3.31
CA TYR A 497 6.88 12.39 3.64
C TYR A 497 5.69 13.16 3.06
N THR A 498 4.66 12.41 2.66
CA THR A 498 3.30 12.91 2.64
C THR A 498 2.46 12.26 3.74
N PHE A 499 1.58 13.06 4.37
CA PHE A 499 0.87 12.68 5.59
C PHE A 499 -0.09 11.48 5.42
N ARG A 500 -0.71 11.29 4.25
CA ARG A 500 -1.70 10.21 4.06
C ARG A 500 -1.07 8.83 3.93
N ILE A 501 0.14 8.70 3.40
CA ILE A 501 0.84 7.42 3.29
C ILE A 501 1.29 6.93 4.67
N TYR A 502 1.76 7.87 5.49
CA TYR A 502 2.07 7.59 6.88
C TYR A 502 0.83 7.10 7.65
N ALA A 503 -0.32 7.75 7.44
CA ALA A 503 -1.59 7.30 8.01
C ALA A 503 -2.03 5.93 7.46
N PHE A 504 -1.77 5.64 6.18
CA PHE A 504 -2.09 4.37 5.53
C PHE A 504 -1.32 3.20 6.14
N ARG A 505 0.02 3.25 6.22
CA ARG A 505 0.81 2.18 6.87
C ARG A 505 0.46 2.02 8.35
N ALA A 506 0.20 3.13 9.05
CA ALA A 506 -0.23 3.06 10.45
C ALA A 506 -1.52 2.27 10.64
N VAL A 507 -2.44 2.34 9.69
CA VAL A 507 -3.71 1.60 9.72
C VAL A 507 -3.49 0.11 9.49
N PHE A 508 -2.70 -0.30 8.48
CA PHE A 508 -2.38 -1.73 8.25
C PHE A 508 -1.63 -2.34 9.43
N VAL A 509 -0.56 -1.67 9.89
CA VAL A 509 0.20 -2.14 11.07
C VAL A 509 -0.71 -2.26 12.30
N ALA A 510 -1.67 -1.34 12.48
CA ALA A 510 -2.64 -1.46 13.56
C ALA A 510 -3.57 -2.67 13.37
N VAL A 511 -4.01 -2.99 12.14
CA VAL A 511 -4.80 -4.18 11.84
C VAL A 511 -4.05 -5.45 12.22
N ASP A 512 -2.81 -5.59 11.74
CA ASP A 512 -2.03 -6.82 11.85
C ASP A 512 -1.64 -7.13 13.32
N ILE A 513 -1.28 -6.09 14.07
CA ILE A 513 -0.99 -6.19 15.50
C ILE A 513 -2.23 -6.63 16.31
N PHE A 514 -3.43 -6.21 15.89
CA PHE A 514 -4.64 -6.54 16.64
C PHE A 514 -5.27 -7.86 16.23
N ASP A 515 -5.14 -8.29 14.97
CA ASP A 515 -5.66 -9.59 14.54
C ASP A 515 -4.90 -10.76 15.18
N SER A 516 -3.58 -10.60 15.36
CA SER A 516 -2.73 -11.55 16.08
C SER A 516 -3.04 -11.69 17.59
N ILE A 517 -3.71 -10.72 18.21
CA ILE A 517 -4.14 -10.78 19.63
C ILE A 517 -5.52 -11.46 19.78
N MET A 518 -6.28 -11.55 18.69
CA MET A 518 -7.68 -11.99 18.68
C MET A 518 -7.89 -13.39 18.08
N LEU A 519 -6.86 -13.96 17.47
CA LEU A 519 -6.66 -15.41 17.30
C LEU A 519 -6.27 -16.04 18.64
#